data_AF-A0A5N8XMK7-F1
#
_entry.id   AF-A0A5N8XMK7-F1
#
_cell.length_a   1.000
_cell.length_b   1.000
_cell.length_c   1.000
_cell.angle_alpha   90.00
_cell.angle_beta   90.00
_cell.angle_gamma   90.00
#
_symmetry.space_group_name_H-M   'P 1'
#
loop_
_entity.id
_entity.type
_entity.pdbx_description
1 polymer ?
#
loop_
_entity_poly.entity_id
_entity_poly.type
_entity_poly.pdbx_seq_one_letter_code
_entity_poly.pdbx_strand_id
1 'polypeptide(L)'
;MSTRTTFEDRLLGELQREIELREAGAGEERAKGWSKGSVRRLFTLRRMAVVATACAVVGVATVAGPGSPAESPAYALERHGDGRVELTIKDQGIGVNAQLELAERMRPWGIRVDVVAVGVTCAKSWGDPAVLAINKKGVPEPIRTWPVTLRRGNTLVFENMRGGRPLAKDEIKYYEVKPCIR
;
A
#
# COMPACT_ATOMS: atom_id res chain seq x y z
N MET A 1 -4.73 -47.00 -13.21
CA MET A 1 -4.62 -45.78 -12.39
C MET A 1 -3.51 -44.93 -12.96
N SER A 2 -3.84 -43.77 -13.54
CA SER A 2 -2.90 -42.90 -14.24
C SER A 2 -2.38 -41.83 -13.28
N THR A 3 -1.16 -41.98 -12.77
CA THR A 3 -0.45 -40.96 -11.99
C THR A 3 0.12 -39.89 -12.92
N ARG A 4 -0.75 -39.05 -13.49
CA ARG A 4 -0.31 -37.85 -14.20
C ARG A 4 -0.37 -36.70 -13.22
N THR A 5 0.80 -36.15 -12.88
CA THR A 5 0.90 -34.89 -12.13
C THR A 5 0.21 -33.80 -12.94
N THR A 6 -0.69 -33.07 -12.30
CA THR A 6 -1.37 -31.95 -12.95
C THR A 6 -0.41 -30.76 -13.08
N PHE A 7 -0.77 -29.80 -13.92
CA PHE A 7 0.00 -28.55 -14.03
C PHE A 7 0.11 -27.83 -12.68
N GLU A 8 -0.95 -27.89 -11.87
CA GLU A 8 -0.99 -27.31 -10.53
C GLU A 8 0.00 -28.01 -9.58
N ASP A 9 0.08 -29.34 -9.62
CA ASP A 9 1.04 -30.11 -8.81
C ASP A 9 2.49 -29.75 -9.17
N ARG A 10 2.76 -29.52 -10.46
CA ARG A 10 4.08 -29.09 -10.92
C ARG A 10 4.41 -27.67 -10.45
N LEU A 11 3.45 -26.76 -10.53
CA LEU A 11 3.63 -25.37 -10.09
C LEU A 11 3.91 -25.29 -8.58
N LEU A 12 3.16 -26.06 -7.78
CA LEU A 12 3.36 -26.13 -6.33
C LEU A 12 4.72 -26.74 -5.97
N GLY A 13 5.15 -27.79 -6.68
CA GLY A 13 6.47 -28.39 -6.49
C GLY A 13 7.62 -27.44 -6.83
N GLU A 14 7.49 -26.65 -7.91
CA GLU A 14 8.47 -25.65 -8.29
C GLU A 14 8.53 -24.49 -7.26
N LEU A 15 7.38 -24.03 -6.76
CA LEU A 15 7.31 -22.99 -5.74
C LEU A 15 7.92 -23.44 -4.40
N GLN A 16 7.58 -24.64 -3.95
CA GLN A 16 8.10 -25.21 -2.71
C GLN A 16 9.63 -25.35 -2.78
N ARG A 17 10.16 -25.79 -3.93
CA ARG A 17 11.59 -25.88 -4.17
C ARG A 17 12.30 -24.51 -4.12
N GLU A 18 11.66 -23.45 -4.62
CA GLU A 18 12.25 -22.11 -4.57
C GLU A 18 12.26 -21.54 -3.14
N ILE A 19 11.25 -21.84 -2.32
CA ILE A 19 11.21 -21.47 -0.90
C ILE A 19 12.33 -22.22 -0.15
N GLU A 20 12.45 -23.53 -0.34
CA GLU A 20 13.50 -24.34 0.29
C GLU A 20 14.91 -23.86 -0.10
N LEU A 21 15.13 -23.46 -1.35
CA LEU A 21 16.42 -22.88 -1.79
C LEU A 21 16.70 -21.53 -1.14
N ARG A 22 15.69 -20.67 -0.96
CA ARG A 22 15.82 -19.39 -0.25
C ARG A 22 16.10 -19.60 1.24
N GLU A 23 15.47 -20.60 1.85
CA GLU A 23 15.70 -20.95 3.26
C GLU A 23 17.08 -21.60 3.49
N ALA A 24 17.53 -22.46 2.57
CA ALA A 24 18.86 -23.06 2.62
C ALA A 24 19.97 -22.01 2.44
N GLY A 25 19.79 -21.05 1.52
CA GLY A 25 20.69 -19.91 1.35
C GLY A 25 20.73 -18.98 2.56
N ALA A 26 19.63 -18.85 3.30
CA ALA A 26 19.58 -18.11 4.55
C ALA A 26 20.22 -18.85 5.74
N GLY A 27 20.37 -20.18 5.65
CA GLY A 27 21.00 -21.03 6.67
C GLY A 27 22.54 -21.03 6.63
N GLU A 28 23.15 -20.89 5.45
CA GLU A 28 24.63 -20.91 5.30
C GLU A 28 25.32 -19.62 5.78
N GLU A 29 24.63 -18.48 5.85
CA GLU A 29 25.19 -17.24 6.41
C GLU A 29 25.23 -17.22 7.95
N ARG A 30 24.58 -18.19 8.62
CA ARG A 30 24.56 -18.29 10.10
C ARG A 30 25.50 -19.35 10.69
N ALA A 31 26.26 -20.08 9.87
CA ALA A 31 27.11 -21.18 10.33
C ALA A 31 28.55 -21.12 9.80
N LYS A 32 29.19 -19.95 9.86
CA LYS A 32 30.67 -19.86 9.82
C LYS A 32 31.17 -19.31 11.15
N GLY A 33 31.64 -20.20 12.03
CA GLY A 33 32.41 -19.74 13.18
C GLY A 33 32.59 -20.65 14.38
N TRP A 34 32.49 -21.99 14.29
CA TRP A 34 33.13 -22.84 15.31
C TRP A 34 33.43 -24.25 14.81
N SER A 35 34.62 -24.46 14.25
CA SER A 35 35.22 -25.79 14.14
C SER A 35 36.44 -25.86 15.06
N LYS A 36 36.42 -26.85 15.96
CA LYS A 36 37.52 -27.23 16.84
C LYS A 36 38.72 -27.66 16.01
N GLY A 37 39.90 -27.13 16.33
CA GLY A 37 41.19 -27.66 15.90
C GLY A 37 42.25 -27.31 16.94
N SER A 38 42.68 -28.31 17.71
CA SER A 38 43.81 -28.22 18.62
C SER A 38 45.13 -28.26 17.82
N VAL A 39 46.13 -27.49 18.26
CA VAL A 39 47.56 -27.87 18.45
C VAL A 39 48.44 -26.61 18.46
N ARG A 40 49.31 -26.59 19.47
CA ARG A 40 50.25 -25.55 19.91
C ARG A 40 51.15 -24.98 18.81
N ARG A 41 51.39 -23.66 18.84
CA ARG A 41 52.75 -23.09 18.74
C ARG A 41 52.79 -21.63 19.18
N LEU A 42 53.92 -21.29 19.77
CA LEU A 42 54.19 -20.09 20.55
C LEU A 42 54.60 -18.90 19.67
N PHE A 43 54.51 -17.74 20.32
CA PHE A 43 55.31 -16.52 20.12
C PHE A 43 54.91 -15.58 18.97
N THR A 44 54.37 -14.44 19.44
CA THR A 44 54.69 -13.07 19.01
C THR A 44 54.34 -12.68 17.58
N LEU A 45 53.27 -11.91 17.43
CA LEU A 45 53.37 -10.69 16.63
C LEU A 45 52.54 -9.55 17.24
N ARG A 46 53.31 -8.49 17.50
CA ARG A 46 52.99 -7.18 18.04
C ARG A 46 51.77 -6.49 17.39
N ARG A 47 51.01 -5.84 18.27
CA ARG A 47 50.30 -4.54 18.16
C ARG A 47 48.82 -4.55 17.81
N MET A 48 48.11 -4.01 18.79
CA MET A 48 46.69 -3.72 18.90
C MET A 48 46.20 -2.67 17.89
N ALA A 49 45.07 -3.00 17.27
CA ALA A 49 43.89 -2.20 16.98
C ALA A 49 43.97 -0.66 17.07
N VAL A 50 43.66 0.01 15.96
CA VAL A 50 42.91 1.28 15.93
C VAL A 50 41.95 1.28 14.72
N VAL A 51 40.76 1.80 15.00
CA VAL A 51 39.48 1.77 14.27
C VAL A 51 39.45 2.66 13.01
N ALA A 52 38.79 2.19 11.95
CA ALA A 52 38.04 3.04 11.03
C ALA A 52 36.79 2.28 10.55
N THR A 53 35.70 2.43 11.30
CA THR A 53 34.35 1.99 10.99
C THR A 53 33.84 2.66 9.72
N ALA A 54 33.70 1.91 8.63
CA ALA A 54 32.85 2.31 7.53
C ALA A 54 31.40 2.13 7.97
N CYS A 55 30.64 3.24 8.08
CA CYS A 55 29.20 3.21 8.28
C CYS A 55 28.52 2.55 7.08
N ALA A 56 28.37 1.23 7.10
CA ALA A 56 27.26 0.59 6.43
C ALA A 56 26.01 0.96 7.22
N VAL A 57 25.32 2.03 6.80
CA VAL A 57 23.93 2.24 7.23
C VAL A 57 23.15 1.09 6.61
N VAL A 58 23.08 -0.01 7.37
CA VAL A 58 22.10 -1.06 7.15
C VAL A 58 20.76 -0.39 7.39
N GLY A 59 20.16 0.10 6.31
CA GLY A 59 18.73 0.32 6.27
C GLY A 59 18.09 -1.05 6.41
N VAL A 60 17.93 -1.53 7.64
CA VAL A 60 16.91 -2.52 7.95
C VAL A 60 15.60 -1.81 7.65
N ALA A 61 15.20 -1.84 6.38
CA ALA A 61 13.80 -1.80 6.04
C ALA A 61 13.23 -2.99 6.79
N THR A 62 12.72 -2.74 7.99
CA THR A 62 11.73 -3.62 8.57
C THR A 62 10.65 -3.66 7.51
N VAL A 63 10.67 -4.73 6.73
CA VAL A 63 9.50 -5.23 6.04
C VAL A 63 8.58 -5.58 7.20
N ALA A 64 7.92 -4.57 7.76
CA ALA A 64 6.51 -4.70 8.06
C ALA A 64 5.98 -5.42 6.84
N GLY A 65 5.51 -6.65 7.04
CA GLY A 65 5.19 -7.58 5.96
C GLY A 65 4.44 -6.89 4.83
N PRO A 66 4.24 -7.56 3.69
CA PRO A 66 3.00 -7.34 2.97
C PRO A 66 1.88 -7.71 3.95
N GLY A 67 1.54 -6.79 4.85
CA GLY A 67 0.25 -6.73 5.49
C GLY A 67 -0.64 -6.57 4.29
N SER A 68 -1.17 -7.72 3.87
CA SER A 68 -2.17 -7.84 2.83
C SER A 68 -3.09 -6.66 3.07
N PRO A 69 -3.05 -5.60 2.22
CA PRO A 69 -4.00 -4.54 2.39
C PRO A 69 -5.29 -5.29 2.23
N ALA A 70 -6.11 -5.34 3.29
CA ALA A 70 -7.44 -5.90 3.23
C ALA A 70 -8.06 -5.29 1.97
N GLU A 71 -8.06 -6.08 0.88
CA GLU A 71 -8.39 -5.61 -0.44
C GLU A 71 -9.86 -5.31 -0.32
N SER A 72 -10.18 -4.04 -0.13
CA SER A 72 -11.57 -3.65 -0.21
C SER A 72 -11.98 -3.99 -1.64
N PRO A 73 -13.08 -4.71 -1.87
CA PRO A 73 -13.51 -5.03 -3.23
C PRO A 73 -13.68 -3.77 -4.09
N ALA A 74 -13.90 -2.61 -3.46
CA ALA A 74 -14.09 -1.32 -4.13
C ALA A 74 -12.79 -0.54 -4.42
N TYR A 75 -11.69 -0.77 -3.67
CA TYR A 75 -10.46 0.02 -3.83
C TYR A 75 -9.19 -0.70 -3.35
N ALA A 76 -8.06 -0.32 -3.94
CA ALA A 76 -6.73 -0.75 -3.51
C ALA A 76 -5.85 0.46 -3.15
N LEU A 77 -5.00 0.29 -2.14
CA LEU A 77 -4.06 1.30 -1.66
C LEU A 77 -2.66 0.69 -1.61
N GLU A 78 -1.72 1.34 -2.27
CA GLU A 78 -0.30 0.99 -2.19
C GLU A 78 0.49 2.20 -1.69
N ARG A 79 1.28 2.01 -0.64
CA ARG A 79 2.10 3.08 -0.07
C ARG A 79 3.55 2.89 -0.49
N HIS A 80 4.11 3.95 -1.05
CA HIS A 80 5.51 4.01 -1.45
C HIS A 80 6.39 4.56 -0.32
N GLY A 81 7.65 4.14 -0.27
CA GLY A 81 8.61 4.53 0.78
C GLY A 81 8.93 6.03 0.82
N ASP A 82 8.62 6.76 -0.25
CA ASP A 82 8.80 8.21 -0.37
C ASP A 82 7.58 9.03 0.10
N GLY A 83 6.59 8.37 0.69
CA GLY A 83 5.37 9.01 1.19
C GLY A 83 4.31 9.28 0.12
N ARG A 84 4.48 8.75 -1.10
CA ARG A 84 3.39 8.66 -2.08
C ARG A 84 2.43 7.51 -1.73
N VAL A 85 1.18 7.69 -2.11
CA VAL A 85 0.13 6.68 -1.99
C VAL A 85 -0.51 6.53 -3.35
N GLU A 86 -0.53 5.32 -3.87
CA GLU A 86 -1.22 4.95 -5.08
C GLU A 86 -2.61 4.43 -4.72
N LEU A 87 -3.63 5.09 -5.26
CA LEU A 87 -5.02 4.71 -5.09
C LEU A 87 -5.55 4.17 -6.41
N THR A 88 -6.21 3.02 -6.34
CA THR A 88 -6.97 2.44 -7.45
C THR A 88 -8.41 2.23 -6.99
N ILE A 89 -9.37 2.82 -7.69
CA ILE A 89 -10.80 2.53 -7.49
C ILE A 89 -11.20 1.44 -8.48
N LYS A 90 -11.62 0.29 -7.95
CA LYS A 90 -12.05 -0.88 -8.73
C LYS A 90 -13.53 -0.78 -9.12
N ASP A 91 -14.34 -0.15 -8.27
CA ASP A 91 -15.76 0.09 -8.48
C ASP A 91 -16.07 1.59 -8.35
N GLN A 92 -16.45 2.24 -9.47
CA GLN A 92 -16.83 3.65 -9.48
C GLN A 92 -18.11 3.94 -8.68
N GLY A 93 -18.93 2.91 -8.43
CA GLY A 93 -20.09 2.94 -7.54
C GLY A 93 -19.75 2.68 -6.07
N ILE A 94 -18.51 2.92 -5.65
CA ILE A 94 -18.05 2.75 -4.26
C ILE A 94 -19.04 3.39 -3.28
N GLY A 95 -19.65 2.56 -2.44
CA GLY A 95 -20.66 3.01 -1.48
C GLY A 95 -20.09 3.93 -0.40
N VAL A 96 -20.96 4.75 0.19
CA VAL A 96 -20.60 5.76 1.21
C VAL A 96 -19.74 5.17 2.33
N ASN A 97 -20.08 3.98 2.84
CA ASN A 97 -19.30 3.31 3.90
C ASN A 97 -17.86 3.01 3.47
N ALA A 98 -17.65 2.54 2.25
CA ALA A 98 -16.31 2.23 1.74
C ALA A 98 -15.50 3.51 1.50
N GLN A 99 -16.15 4.62 1.12
CA GLN A 99 -15.50 5.93 1.01
C GLN A 99 -15.10 6.49 2.39
N LEU A 100 -15.95 6.32 3.41
CA LEU A 100 -15.63 6.71 4.79
C LEU A 100 -14.49 5.88 5.36
N GLU A 101 -14.48 4.57 5.08
CA GLU A 101 -13.36 3.70 5.46
C GLU A 101 -12.06 4.14 4.76
N LEU A 102 -12.13 4.45 3.46
CA LEU A 102 -11.01 5.00 2.70
C LEU A 102 -10.49 6.30 3.33
N ALA A 103 -11.39 7.18 3.78
CA ALA A 103 -11.04 8.42 4.46
C ALA A 103 -10.23 8.16 5.74
N GLU A 104 -10.67 7.22 6.58
CA GLU A 104 -9.96 6.84 7.80
C GLU A 104 -8.60 6.20 7.51
N ARG A 105 -8.50 5.36 6.47
CA ARG A 105 -7.21 4.76 6.07
C ARG A 105 -6.22 5.78 5.52
N MET A 106 -6.69 6.80 4.81
CA MET A 106 -5.84 7.84 4.21
C MET A 106 -5.43 8.95 5.18
N ARG A 107 -6.22 9.18 6.23
CA ARG A 107 -6.01 10.25 7.22
C ARG A 107 -4.61 10.21 7.89
N PRO A 108 -4.05 9.07 8.31
CA PRO A 108 -2.69 8.99 8.85
C PRO A 108 -1.60 9.45 7.87
N TRP A 109 -1.86 9.35 6.57
CA TRP A 109 -0.93 9.80 5.51
C TRP A 109 -1.09 11.30 5.22
N GLY A 110 -2.01 11.97 5.91
CA GLY A 110 -2.35 13.37 5.72
C GLY A 110 -3.00 13.66 4.38
N ILE A 111 -3.66 12.65 3.79
CA ILE A 111 -4.54 12.80 2.62
C ILE A 111 -5.96 12.87 3.16
N ARG A 112 -6.71 13.90 2.75
CA ARG A 112 -8.11 14.06 3.13
C ARG A 112 -8.99 13.41 2.08
N VAL A 113 -10.08 12.79 2.50
CA VAL A 113 -11.13 12.31 1.61
C VAL A 113 -12.43 12.94 2.07
N ASP A 114 -13.00 13.78 1.21
CA ASP A 114 -14.27 14.45 1.43
C ASP A 114 -15.36 13.69 0.67
N VAL A 115 -16.27 13.11 1.44
CA VAL A 115 -17.47 12.41 0.96
C VAL A 115 -18.57 13.45 0.86
N VAL A 116 -19.01 13.76 -0.36
CA VAL A 116 -20.02 14.80 -0.62
C VAL A 116 -21.26 14.24 -1.30
N ALA A 117 -22.40 14.84 -0.99
CA ALA A 117 -23.67 14.48 -1.62
C ALA A 117 -23.74 15.12 -3.01
N VAL A 118 -24.32 14.40 -3.98
CA VAL A 118 -24.57 14.95 -5.32
C VAL A 118 -25.37 16.25 -5.20
N GLY A 119 -24.74 17.33 -5.66
CA GLY A 119 -25.38 18.63 -5.79
C GLY A 119 -25.51 18.99 -7.26
N VAL A 120 -26.62 19.61 -7.65
CA VAL A 120 -26.84 20.11 -9.04
C VAL A 120 -25.66 20.97 -9.54
N THR A 121 -24.97 21.63 -8.61
CA THR A 121 -23.80 22.47 -8.87
C THR A 121 -22.49 21.69 -9.07
N CYS A 122 -22.31 20.52 -8.45
CA CYS A 122 -21.06 19.76 -8.52
C CYS A 122 -21.01 18.85 -9.75
N ALA A 123 -22.08 18.09 -9.99
CA ALA A 123 -22.25 17.32 -11.22
C ALA A 123 -22.08 18.16 -12.51
N LYS A 124 -22.57 19.42 -12.53
CA LYS A 124 -22.44 20.32 -13.69
C LYS A 124 -21.07 20.98 -13.83
N SER A 125 -20.36 21.24 -12.74
CA SER A 125 -19.12 22.03 -12.78
C SER A 125 -17.88 21.18 -12.99
N TRP A 126 -17.92 19.89 -12.69
CA TRP A 126 -16.78 18.98 -12.81
C TRP A 126 -16.83 18.10 -14.06
N GLY A 127 -18.02 17.95 -14.68
CA GLY A 127 -18.28 16.98 -15.75
C GLY A 127 -18.18 15.54 -15.24
N ASP A 128 -18.19 14.56 -16.14
CA ASP A 128 -17.71 13.21 -15.81
C ASP A 128 -16.18 13.32 -15.62
N PRO A 129 -15.68 13.30 -14.37
CA PRO A 129 -15.79 12.14 -13.49
C PRO A 129 -16.30 12.42 -12.06
N ALA A 130 -16.78 11.37 -11.39
CA ALA A 130 -17.30 11.40 -10.01
C ALA A 130 -16.24 11.65 -8.90
N VAL A 131 -14.95 11.75 -9.25
CA VAL A 131 -13.85 11.91 -8.29
C VAL A 131 -12.90 13.03 -8.73
N LEU A 132 -12.63 13.95 -7.81
CA LEU A 132 -11.63 15.00 -7.96
C LEU A 132 -10.46 14.81 -6.99
N ALA A 133 -9.26 15.18 -7.41
CA ALA A 133 -8.14 15.43 -6.52
C ALA A 133 -7.83 16.93 -6.46
N ILE A 134 -7.89 17.52 -5.28
CA ILE A 134 -7.38 18.87 -5.01
C ILE A 134 -5.94 18.73 -4.57
N ASN A 135 -5.01 19.26 -5.36
CA ASN A 135 -3.59 19.23 -5.04
C ASN A 135 -3.25 20.25 -3.93
N LYS A 136 -2.00 20.24 -3.46
CA LYS A 136 -1.52 21.18 -2.41
C LYS A 136 -1.70 22.67 -2.76
N LYS A 137 -1.82 23.02 -4.05
CA LYS A 137 -2.01 24.40 -4.52
C LYS A 137 -3.50 24.79 -4.57
N GLY A 138 -4.40 23.91 -4.14
CA GLY A 138 -5.84 24.13 -4.19
C GLY A 138 -6.43 23.99 -5.60
N VAL A 139 -5.67 23.46 -6.56
CA VAL A 139 -6.16 23.27 -7.93
C VAL A 139 -6.90 21.94 -8.02
N PRO A 140 -8.18 21.93 -8.43
CA PRO A 140 -8.93 20.71 -8.64
C PRO A 140 -8.48 20.03 -9.94
N GLU A 141 -8.18 18.74 -9.87
CA GLU A 141 -7.77 17.89 -10.98
C GLU A 141 -8.75 16.70 -11.09
N PRO A 142 -9.50 16.57 -12.20
CA PRO A 142 -10.43 15.46 -12.39
C PRO A 142 -9.67 14.15 -12.57
N ILE A 143 -10.05 13.11 -11.82
CA ILE A 143 -9.47 11.78 -11.97
C ILE A 143 -10.29 11.01 -13.00
N ARG A 144 -9.72 10.82 -14.20
CA ARG A 144 -10.35 10.09 -15.30
C ARG A 144 -9.80 8.68 -15.49
N THR A 145 -8.62 8.42 -14.96
CA THR A 145 -7.89 7.16 -15.12
C THR A 145 -7.26 6.75 -13.80
N TRP A 146 -7.25 5.45 -13.56
CA TRP A 146 -6.61 4.82 -12.41
C TRP A 146 -5.39 4.01 -12.88
N PRO A 147 -4.37 3.80 -12.03
CA PRO A 147 -4.21 4.33 -10.66
C PRO A 147 -3.91 5.83 -10.62
N VAL A 148 -4.11 6.46 -9.45
CA VAL A 148 -3.70 7.85 -9.19
C VAL A 148 -2.70 7.90 -8.05
N THR A 149 -1.67 8.73 -8.22
CA THR A 149 -0.66 8.98 -7.18
C THR A 149 -1.01 10.21 -6.35
N LEU A 150 -1.13 10.02 -5.04
CA LEU A 150 -1.48 11.04 -4.07
C LEU A 150 -0.31 11.30 -3.12
N ARG A 151 -0.31 12.51 -2.55
CA ARG A 151 0.69 12.96 -1.58
C ARG A 151 -0.02 13.57 -0.38
N ARG A 152 0.68 13.63 0.75
CA ARG A 152 0.23 14.39 1.93
C ARG A 152 -0.24 15.79 1.53
N GLY A 153 -1.40 16.23 1.99
CA GLY A 153 -2.01 17.52 1.66
C GLY A 153 -2.94 17.49 0.44
N ASN A 154 -2.98 16.39 -0.32
CA ASN A 154 -4.01 16.19 -1.31
C ASN A 154 -5.37 15.97 -0.62
N THR A 155 -6.44 16.45 -1.26
CA THR A 155 -7.81 16.16 -0.87
C THR A 155 -8.52 15.45 -2.01
N LEU A 156 -9.05 14.25 -1.78
CA LEU A 156 -9.95 13.58 -2.71
C LEU A 156 -11.38 14.00 -2.41
N VAL A 157 -12.17 14.25 -3.43
CA VAL A 157 -13.61 14.53 -3.28
C VAL A 157 -14.37 13.47 -4.06
N PHE A 158 -15.21 12.72 -3.37
CA PHE A 158 -16.10 11.71 -3.97
C PHE A 158 -17.53 12.23 -4.00
N GLU A 159 -18.08 12.35 -5.20
CA GLU A 159 -19.49 12.65 -5.40
C GLU A 159 -20.32 11.36 -5.26
N ASN A 160 -21.19 11.29 -4.26
CA ASN A 160 -21.90 10.05 -3.94
C ASN A 160 -23.18 9.85 -4.76
N MET A 161 -23.14 8.83 -5.61
CA MET A 161 -24.31 8.27 -6.28
C MET A 161 -24.53 6.83 -5.80
N ARG A 162 -25.71 6.53 -5.23
CA ARG A 162 -26.07 5.16 -4.84
C ARG A 162 -26.79 4.49 -6.00
N GLY A 163 -26.11 3.59 -6.72
CA GLY A 163 -26.72 2.92 -7.88
C GLY A 163 -27.14 3.89 -8.99
N GLY A 164 -26.35 4.94 -9.23
CA GLY A 164 -26.61 5.96 -10.25
C GLY A 164 -27.64 7.02 -9.87
N ARG A 165 -28.22 7.00 -8.66
CA ARG A 165 -29.10 8.07 -8.16
C ARG A 165 -28.44 8.90 -7.07
N PRO A 166 -28.80 10.19 -6.93
CA PRO A 166 -28.42 11.00 -5.78
C PRO A 166 -28.86 10.37 -4.45
N LEU A 167 -28.08 10.61 -3.39
CA LEU A 167 -28.46 10.23 -2.03
C LEU A 167 -29.74 10.95 -1.59
N ALA A 168 -30.64 10.24 -0.91
CA ALA A 168 -31.83 10.81 -0.30
C ALA A 168 -31.49 11.62 0.96
N LYS A 169 -32.38 12.53 1.40
CA LYS A 169 -32.12 13.44 2.54
C LYS A 169 -31.85 12.70 3.84
N ASP A 170 -32.55 11.61 4.07
CA ASP A 170 -32.35 10.69 5.20
C ASP A 170 -30.98 10.00 5.13
N GLU A 171 -30.54 9.59 3.94
CA GLU A 171 -29.20 9.00 3.74
C GLU A 171 -28.08 10.04 3.98
N ILE A 172 -28.25 11.27 3.47
CA ILE A 172 -27.31 12.37 3.72
C ILE A 172 -27.18 12.62 5.22
N LYS A 173 -28.30 12.63 5.95
CA LYS A 173 -28.31 12.81 7.40
C LYS A 173 -27.68 11.63 8.14
N TYR A 174 -27.98 10.40 7.71
CA TYR A 174 -27.47 9.19 8.34
C TYR A 174 -25.94 9.06 8.24
N TYR A 175 -25.39 9.38 7.07
CA TYR A 175 -23.95 9.31 6.82
C TYR A 175 -23.21 10.61 7.11
N GLU A 176 -23.91 11.65 7.58
CA GLU A 176 -23.36 13.00 7.83
C GLU A 176 -22.58 13.57 6.62
N VAL A 177 -23.05 13.26 5.41
CA VAL A 177 -22.39 13.64 4.17
C VAL A 177 -22.57 15.14 3.97
N LYS A 178 -21.46 15.84 3.72
CA LYS A 178 -21.52 17.29 3.53
C LYS A 178 -22.21 17.63 2.19
N PRO A 179 -23.03 18.70 2.17
CA PRO A 179 -23.45 19.26 0.90
C PRO A 179 -22.23 19.73 0.12
N CYS A 180 -22.21 19.49 -1.18
CA CYS A 180 -21.14 20.00 -2.03
C CYS A 180 -21.27 21.52 -2.15
N ILE A 181 -20.35 22.26 -1.53
CA ILE A 181 -20.29 23.74 -1.53
C ILE A 181 -19.00 24.14 -2.26
N ARG A 182 -19.13 25.08 -3.20
CA ARG A 182 -18.03 25.61 -4.02
C ARG A 182 -17.18 26.62 -3.26
#